data_AF-A0A1Y2WP34-F1
#
_entry.id   AF-A0A1Y2WP34-F1
#
_cell.length_a   1.000
_cell.length_b   1.000
_cell.length_c   1.000
_cell.angle_alpha   90.00
_cell.angle_beta   90.00
_cell.angle_gamma   90.00
#
_symmetry.space_group_name_H-M   'P 1'
#
loop_
_entity.id
_entity.type
_entity.pdbx_description
1 polymer ?
#
loop_
_entity_poly.entity_id
_entity_poly.type
_entity_poly.pdbx_seq_one_letter_code
_entity_poly.pdbx_strand_id
1 'polypeptide(L)'
;MDRAGDSALLDALQGLLPEQTLTLIQAHMQDPQTALRAIWQQTTSLTQKATASLSPVLAPLIQRSMQALHDSPDLVVLAFVLAALVLVIQVISFLHRTMMYVTRLAFRLVGWALFFALLAALWHRGPEAAIRDVVVFVSKLAGYAALVKDIWWSEYQRFDAQTKRGGAPAPTRGAPSGGYTRSRNSAW
;
A
#
# COMPACT_ATOMS: atom_id res chain seq x y z
N MET A 1 -39.23 -18.84 -16.57
CA MET A 1 -38.45 -18.83 -15.31
C MET A 1 -37.90 -17.41 -15.23
N ASP A 2 -38.47 -16.47 -14.47
CA ASP A 2 -38.14 -16.28 -13.03
C ASP A 2 -39.11 -15.36 -12.24
N ARG A 3 -40.40 -15.27 -12.59
CA ARG A 3 -41.35 -14.40 -11.83
C ARG A 3 -41.59 -14.79 -10.37
N ALA A 4 -41.40 -16.06 -10.00
CA ALA A 4 -41.63 -16.54 -8.64
C ALA A 4 -40.46 -16.26 -7.69
N GLY A 5 -39.24 -16.13 -8.24
CA GLY A 5 -38.04 -15.78 -7.46
C GLY A 5 -38.03 -14.31 -7.05
N ASP A 6 -38.49 -13.43 -7.96
CA ASP A 6 -38.57 -11.99 -7.71
C ASP A 6 -39.57 -11.66 -6.60
N SER A 7 -40.73 -12.31 -6.56
CA SER A 7 -41.71 -12.09 -5.50
C SER A 7 -41.22 -12.59 -4.14
N ALA A 8 -40.53 -13.73 -4.09
CA ALA A 8 -39.97 -14.26 -2.84
C ALA A 8 -38.81 -13.40 -2.31
N LEU A 9 -38.02 -12.81 -3.20
CA LEU A 9 -36.97 -11.85 -2.84
C LEU A 9 -37.57 -10.53 -2.33
N LEU A 10 -38.65 -10.05 -2.93
CA LEU A 10 -39.36 -8.84 -2.49
C LEU A 10 -40.02 -9.02 -1.12
N ASP A 11 -40.62 -10.19 -0.86
CA ASP A 11 -41.24 -10.53 0.42
C ASP A 11 -40.20 -10.75 1.53
N ALA A 12 -39.06 -11.37 1.18
CA ALA A 12 -37.91 -11.49 2.08
C ALA A 12 -37.26 -10.13 2.39
N LEU A 13 -37.19 -9.22 1.41
CA LEU A 13 -36.70 -7.85 1.60
C LEU A 13 -37.67 -7.00 2.43
N GLN A 14 -38.98 -7.19 2.29
CA GLN A 14 -40.00 -6.56 3.13
C GLN A 14 -40.00 -7.09 4.57
N GLY A 15 -39.71 -8.39 4.77
CA GLY A 15 -39.54 -8.97 6.10
C GLY A 15 -38.23 -8.55 6.82
N LEU A 16 -37.19 -8.20 6.06
CA LEU A 16 -35.86 -7.82 6.57
C LEU A 16 -35.62 -6.30 6.68
N LEU A 17 -36.47 -5.46 6.08
CA LEU A 17 -36.48 -4.01 6.28
C LEU A 17 -37.72 -3.64 7.12
N PRO A 18 -37.59 -3.52 8.45
CA PRO A 18 -38.67 -3.02 9.28
C PRO A 18 -39.04 -1.61 8.82
N GLU A 19 -40.33 -1.30 8.67
CA GLU A 19 -40.92 0.04 8.48
C GLU A 19 -40.33 1.13 9.41
N GLN A 20 -39.72 0.72 10.51
CA GLN A 20 -39.01 1.58 11.47
C GLN A 20 -37.70 2.16 10.90
N THR A 21 -37.07 1.50 9.92
CA THR A 21 -35.88 2.04 9.23
C THR A 21 -36.24 3.07 8.17
N LEU A 22 -37.39 2.95 7.50
CA LEU A 22 -37.87 3.95 6.54
C LEU A 22 -38.20 5.28 7.23
N THR A 23 -38.79 5.24 8.42
CA THR A 23 -39.07 6.45 9.21
C THR A 23 -37.80 7.06 9.80
N LEU A 24 -36.83 6.24 10.24
CA LEU A 24 -35.53 6.74 10.69
C LEU A 24 -34.70 7.32 9.54
N ILE A 25 -34.71 6.73 8.35
CA ILE A 25 -34.00 7.24 7.16
C ILE A 25 -34.68 8.50 6.62
N GLN A 26 -36.01 8.58 6.64
CA GLN A 26 -36.74 9.76 6.18
C GLN A 26 -36.61 10.95 7.16
N ALA A 27 -36.53 10.68 8.47
CA ALA A 27 -36.14 11.68 9.46
C ALA A 27 -34.65 12.08 9.33
N HIS A 28 -33.74 11.13 9.01
CA HIS A 28 -32.32 11.42 8.78
C HIS A 28 -32.03 12.10 7.43
N MET A 29 -32.94 12.03 6.46
CA MET A 29 -32.80 12.70 5.15
C MET A 29 -33.18 14.17 5.18
N GLN A 30 -33.86 14.65 6.24
CA GLN A 30 -34.17 16.08 6.40
C GLN A 30 -33.09 16.87 7.15
N ASP A 31 -32.14 16.20 7.81
CA ASP A 31 -30.99 16.82 8.50
C ASP A 31 -29.56 16.44 7.99
N PRO A 32 -29.33 16.08 6.71
CA PRO A 32 -28.00 15.63 6.25
C PRO A 32 -26.98 16.77 6.09
N GLN A 33 -27.36 18.03 6.32
CA GLN A 33 -26.46 19.18 6.11
C GLN A 33 -25.71 19.66 7.36
N THR A 34 -26.02 19.16 8.56
CA THR A 34 -25.45 19.65 9.82
C THR A 34 -24.26 18.83 10.33
N ALA A 35 -24.33 17.49 10.28
CA ALA A 35 -23.23 16.64 10.77
C ALA A 35 -21.96 16.73 9.89
N LEU A 36 -22.13 16.71 8.56
CA LEU A 36 -21.01 16.90 7.64
C LEU A 36 -20.43 18.30 7.74
N ARG A 37 -21.27 19.36 7.81
CA ARG A 37 -20.78 20.74 8.00
C ARG A 37 -20.06 20.92 9.34
N ALA A 38 -20.50 20.27 10.42
CA ALA A 38 -19.80 20.32 11.70
C ALA A 38 -18.39 19.73 11.58
N ILE A 39 -18.22 18.61 10.88
CA ILE A 39 -16.91 18.01 10.62
C ILE A 39 -16.05 18.91 9.72
N TRP A 40 -16.63 19.53 8.69
CA TRP A 40 -15.95 20.50 7.81
C TRP A 40 -15.56 21.80 8.54
N GLN A 41 -16.40 22.27 9.47
CA GLN A 41 -16.12 23.46 10.28
C GLN A 41 -15.09 23.17 11.39
N GLN A 42 -15.09 21.96 11.93
CA GLN A 42 -14.07 21.51 12.88
C GLN A 42 -12.71 21.33 12.21
N THR A 43 -12.67 20.76 11.00
CA THR A 43 -11.41 20.63 10.24
C THR A 43 -10.86 21.99 9.81
N THR A 44 -11.69 22.92 9.34
CA THR A 44 -11.24 24.27 8.97
C THR A 44 -10.74 25.07 10.18
N SER A 45 -11.41 25.00 11.34
CA SER A 45 -10.97 25.69 12.55
C SER A 45 -9.71 25.09 13.17
N LEU A 46 -9.52 23.76 13.10
CA LEU A 46 -8.26 23.11 13.49
C LEU A 46 -7.11 23.48 12.55
N THR A 47 -7.39 23.57 11.25
CA THR A 47 -6.39 24.00 10.26
C THR A 47 -5.99 25.45 10.49
N GLN A 48 -6.95 26.35 10.73
CA GLN A 48 -6.66 27.76 11.03
C GLN A 48 -5.87 27.94 12.34
N LYS A 49 -6.20 27.18 13.39
CA LYS A 49 -5.43 27.21 14.66
C LYS A 49 -4.02 26.63 14.49
N ALA A 50 -3.86 25.56 13.71
CA ALA A 50 -2.55 25.01 13.38
C ALA A 50 -1.73 26.03 12.59
N THR A 51 -2.31 26.65 11.56
CA THR A 51 -1.64 27.67 10.75
C THR A 51 -1.30 28.93 11.55
N ALA A 52 -2.19 29.40 12.43
CA ALA A 52 -1.93 30.54 13.30
C ALA A 52 -0.82 30.25 14.33
N SER A 53 -0.70 28.99 14.78
CA SER A 53 0.36 28.56 15.71
C SER A 53 1.69 28.30 15.01
N LEU A 54 1.65 27.86 13.76
CA LEU A 54 2.83 27.58 12.94
C LEU A 54 3.40 28.85 12.26
N SER A 55 2.54 29.84 11.98
CA SER A 55 2.89 31.15 11.41
C SER A 55 4.09 31.83 12.08
N PRO A 56 4.12 32.05 13.41
CA PRO A 56 5.23 32.74 14.06
C PRO A 56 6.54 31.94 14.04
N VAL A 57 6.49 30.63 13.77
CA VAL A 57 7.68 29.77 13.69
C VAL A 57 8.22 29.68 12.27
N LEU A 58 7.34 29.62 11.26
CA LEU A 58 7.75 29.56 9.85
C LEU A 58 8.24 30.90 9.31
N ALA A 59 7.62 32.02 9.72
CA ALA A 59 7.99 33.36 9.24
C ALA A 59 9.49 33.69 9.42
N PRO A 60 10.11 33.52 10.62
CA PRO A 60 11.53 33.79 10.79
C PRO A 60 12.44 32.80 10.06
N LEU A 61 12.01 31.55 9.86
CA LEU A 61 12.77 30.56 9.10
C LEU A 61 12.85 30.92 7.61
N ILE A 62 11.73 31.37 7.04
CA ILE A 62 11.68 31.83 5.63
C ILE A 62 12.55 33.08 5.46
N GLN A 63 12.43 34.05 6.37
CA GLN A 63 13.24 35.27 6.34
C GLN A 63 14.74 34.96 6.43
N ARG A 64 15.15 34.07 7.34
CA ARG A 64 16.55 33.62 7.48
C ARG A 64 17.05 32.86 6.26
N SER A 65 16.20 32.06 5.62
CA SER A 65 16.55 31.37 4.37
C SER A 65 16.78 32.35 3.22
N MET A 66 15.96 33.40 3.10
CA MET A 66 16.15 34.44 2.09
C MET A 66 17.39 35.31 2.33
N GLN A 67 17.72 35.56 3.59
CA GLN A 67 18.91 36.33 3.94
C GLN A 67 20.20 35.51 3.73
N ALA A 68 20.18 34.21 4.07
CA ALA A 68 21.28 33.30 3.76
C ALA A 68 21.52 33.12 2.24
N LEU A 69 20.46 33.23 1.42
CA LEU A 69 20.56 33.22 -0.05
C LEU A 69 21.42 34.37 -0.58
N HIS A 70 21.36 35.54 0.06
CA HIS A 70 22.06 36.75 -0.39
C HIS A 70 23.54 36.75 0.00
N ASP A 71 23.89 36.26 1.19
CA ASP A 71 25.27 36.31 1.70
C ASP A 71 26.18 35.20 1.14
N SER A 72 25.64 34.04 0.75
CA SER A 72 26.44 32.91 0.28
C SER A 72 25.62 31.94 -0.58
N PRO A 73 25.39 32.24 -1.88
CA PRO A 73 24.53 31.43 -2.74
C PRO A 73 24.96 29.97 -2.87
N ASP A 74 26.27 29.70 -2.85
CA ASP A 74 26.81 28.34 -3.02
C ASP A 74 26.48 27.41 -1.83
N LEU A 75 26.58 27.93 -0.59
CA LEU A 75 26.22 27.20 0.63
C LEU A 75 24.72 26.90 0.69
N VAL A 76 23.89 27.82 0.20
CA VAL A 76 22.43 27.62 0.16
C VAL A 76 22.05 26.56 -0.85
N VAL A 77 22.63 26.57 -2.05
CA VAL A 77 22.33 25.55 -3.06
C VAL A 77 22.70 24.17 -2.52
N LEU A 78 23.86 24.03 -1.87
CA LEU A 78 24.26 22.77 -1.23
C LEU A 78 23.30 22.35 -0.11
N ALA A 79 22.94 23.28 0.78
CA ALA A 79 21.99 23.01 1.87
C ALA A 79 20.59 22.63 1.35
N PHE A 80 20.14 23.27 0.27
CA PHE A 80 18.86 22.97 -0.36
C PHE A 80 18.85 21.58 -1.01
N VAL A 81 19.93 21.20 -1.71
CA VAL A 81 20.06 19.85 -2.29
C VAL A 81 20.09 18.79 -1.18
N LEU A 82 20.82 19.03 -0.09
CA LEU A 82 20.83 18.14 1.08
C LEU A 82 19.45 18.03 1.73
N ALA A 83 18.76 19.16 1.92
CA ALA A 83 17.41 19.18 2.46
C ALA A 83 16.42 18.43 1.56
N ALA A 84 16.51 18.60 0.24
CA ALA A 84 15.70 17.87 -0.72
C ALA A 84 15.97 16.36 -0.67
N LEU A 85 17.24 15.95 -0.56
CA LEU A 85 17.61 14.54 -0.42
C LEU A 85 17.03 13.94 0.88
N VAL A 86 17.20 14.64 2.00
CA VAL A 86 16.62 14.24 3.29
C VAL A 86 15.10 14.16 3.21
N LEU A 87 14.46 15.12 2.53
CA LEU A 87 13.02 15.12 2.30
C LEU A 87 12.57 13.87 1.53
N VAL A 88 13.28 13.49 0.46
CA VAL A 88 13.00 12.27 -0.30
C VAL A 88 13.13 11.03 0.60
N ILE A 89 14.22 10.91 1.36
CA ILE A 89 14.43 9.79 2.30
C ILE A 89 13.31 9.75 3.35
N GLN A 90 12.94 10.91 3.89
CA GLN A 90 11.87 11.04 4.88
C GLN A 90 10.52 10.60 4.30
N VAL A 91 10.21 10.98 3.05
CA VAL A 91 8.99 10.55 2.36
C VAL A 91 8.98 9.04 2.15
N ILE A 92 10.09 8.45 1.69
CA ILE A 92 10.21 6.99 1.52
C ILE A 92 10.03 6.26 2.85
N SER A 93 10.69 6.73 3.92
CA SER A 93 10.57 6.19 5.27
C SER A 93 9.14 6.30 5.81
N PHE A 94 8.48 7.44 5.59
CA PHE A 94 7.10 7.65 5.97
C PHE A 94 6.17 6.71 5.22
N LEU A 95 6.41 6.49 3.93
CA LEU A 95 5.65 5.55 3.12
C LEU A 95 5.83 4.12 3.62
N HIS A 96 7.06 3.69 3.89
CA HIS A 96 7.34 2.37 4.47
C HIS A 96 6.64 2.18 5.82
N ARG A 97 6.71 3.18 6.71
CA ARG A 97 6.06 3.15 8.02
C ARG A 97 4.54 3.09 7.88
N THR A 98 3.98 3.88 6.99
CA THR A 98 2.54 3.92 6.72
C THR A 98 2.05 2.60 6.12
N MET A 99 2.77 2.05 5.15
CA MET A 99 2.49 0.74 4.58
C MET A 99 2.49 -0.35 5.65
N MET A 100 3.55 -0.45 6.47
CA MET A 100 3.58 -1.44 7.56
C MET A 100 2.42 -1.28 8.54
N TYR A 101 2.06 -0.04 8.89
CA TYR A 101 0.94 0.24 9.77
C TYR A 101 -0.38 -0.22 9.16
N VAL A 102 -0.67 0.19 7.92
CA VAL A 102 -1.90 -0.16 7.21
C VAL A 102 -1.98 -1.67 6.97
N THR A 103 -0.88 -2.31 6.56
CA THR A 103 -0.81 -3.77 6.39
C THR A 103 -1.10 -4.49 7.71
N ARG A 104 -0.50 -4.06 8.83
CA ARG A 104 -0.76 -4.64 10.15
C ARG A 104 -2.22 -4.48 10.57
N LEU A 105 -2.79 -3.30 10.31
CA LEU A 105 -4.19 -3.01 10.59
C LEU A 105 -5.11 -3.89 9.74
N ALA A 106 -4.83 -4.02 8.44
CA ALA A 106 -5.59 -4.85 7.51
C ALA A 106 -5.61 -6.32 7.96
N PHE A 107 -4.44 -6.89 8.32
CA PHE A 107 -4.38 -8.25 8.85
C PHE A 107 -5.18 -8.41 10.15
N ARG A 108 -5.12 -7.42 11.05
CA ARG A 108 -5.91 -7.44 12.28
C ARG A 108 -7.41 -7.42 11.98
N LEU A 109 -7.86 -6.61 11.02
CA LEU A 109 -9.25 -6.55 10.59
C LEU A 109 -9.71 -7.86 9.93
N VAL A 110 -8.88 -8.46 9.07
CA VAL A 110 -9.16 -9.77 8.48
C VAL A 110 -9.29 -10.84 9.57
N GLY A 111 -8.42 -10.82 10.58
CA GLY A 111 -8.51 -11.72 11.72
C GLY A 111 -9.83 -11.57 12.49
N TRP A 112 -10.25 -10.33 12.76
CA TRP A 112 -11.55 -10.07 13.38
C TRP A 112 -12.72 -10.49 12.48
N ALA A 113 -12.67 -10.21 11.19
CA ALA A 113 -13.70 -10.63 10.23
C ALA A 113 -13.84 -12.15 10.21
N LEU A 114 -12.73 -12.89 10.18
CA LEU A 114 -12.73 -14.35 10.24
C LEU A 114 -13.31 -14.87 11.56
N PHE A 115 -12.94 -14.24 12.68
CA PHE A 115 -13.46 -14.60 14.00
C PHE A 115 -14.98 -14.44 14.08
N PHE A 116 -15.52 -13.30 13.64
CA PHE A 116 -16.96 -13.08 13.59
C PHE A 116 -17.66 -14.00 12.60
N ALA A 117 -17.05 -14.26 11.43
CA ALA A 117 -17.60 -15.21 10.47
C ALA A 117 -17.68 -16.63 11.05
N LEU A 118 -16.66 -17.09 11.78
CA LEU A 118 -16.67 -18.37 12.48
C LEU A 118 -17.74 -18.41 13.58
N LEU A 119 -17.83 -17.35 14.39
CA LEU A 119 -18.82 -17.26 15.46
C LEU A 119 -20.25 -17.30 14.90
N ALA A 120 -20.50 -16.58 13.80
CA ALA A 120 -21.79 -16.60 13.10
C ALA A 120 -22.08 -17.98 12.48
N ALA A 121 -21.09 -18.63 11.88
CA ALA A 121 -21.23 -19.96 11.30
C ALA A 121 -21.55 -21.02 12.36
N LEU A 122 -20.88 -20.97 13.52
CA LEU A 122 -21.17 -21.83 14.67
C LEU A 122 -22.61 -21.63 15.16
N TRP A 123 -23.07 -20.37 15.22
CA TRP A 123 -24.41 -20.03 15.69
C TRP A 123 -25.53 -20.53 14.75
N HIS A 124 -25.30 -20.53 13.43
CA HIS A 124 -26.32 -20.91 12.45
C HIS A 124 -26.32 -22.39 12.04
N ARG A 125 -25.16 -23.06 12.01
CA ARG A 125 -25.02 -24.38 11.35
C ARG A 125 -24.33 -25.46 12.18
N GLY A 126 -23.88 -25.14 13.39
CA GLY A 126 -23.09 -26.07 14.21
C GLY A 126 -21.64 -26.24 13.73
N PRO A 127 -20.74 -26.76 14.60
CA PRO A 127 -19.30 -26.69 14.39
C PRO A 127 -18.79 -27.55 13.21
N GLU A 128 -19.39 -28.71 12.92
CA GLU A 128 -18.89 -29.63 11.90
C GLU A 128 -19.04 -29.09 10.46
N ALA A 129 -20.16 -28.43 10.16
CA ALA A 129 -20.40 -27.83 8.84
C ALA A 129 -19.48 -26.61 8.60
N ALA A 130 -19.26 -25.80 9.64
CA ALA A 130 -18.41 -24.62 9.56
C ALA A 130 -16.93 -24.97 9.30
N ILE A 131 -16.40 -26.01 9.94
CA ILE A 131 -15.01 -26.44 9.75
C ILE A 131 -14.78 -26.92 8.31
N ARG A 132 -15.72 -27.68 7.73
CA ARG A 132 -15.60 -28.19 6.36
C ARG A 132 -15.54 -27.05 5.34
N ASP A 133 -16.42 -26.05 5.46
CA ASP A 133 -16.43 -24.89 4.57
C ASP A 133 -15.13 -24.06 4.68
N VAL A 134 -14.63 -23.86 5.90
CA VAL A 134 -13.38 -23.13 6.12
C VAL A 134 -12.20 -23.85 5.47
N VAL A 135 -12.09 -25.18 5.63
CA VAL A 135 -11.00 -25.96 5.02
C VAL A 135 -11.05 -25.89 3.49
N VAL A 136 -12.24 -25.99 2.89
CA VAL A 136 -12.40 -25.88 1.43
C VAL A 136 -12.05 -24.47 0.94
N PHE A 137 -12.44 -23.44 1.69
CA PHE A 137 -12.13 -22.06 1.32
C PHE A 137 -10.63 -21.75 1.45
N VAL A 138 -10.01 -22.15 2.57
CA VAL A 138 -8.58 -21.95 2.83
C VAL A 138 -7.71 -22.71 1.83
N SER A 139 -8.06 -23.95 1.48
CA SER A 139 -7.32 -24.74 0.49
C SER A 139 -7.35 -24.12 -0.90
N LYS A 140 -8.50 -23.58 -1.33
CA LYS A 140 -8.59 -22.83 -2.59
C LYS A 140 -7.73 -21.55 -2.55
N LEU A 141 -7.82 -20.79 -1.47
CA LEU A 141 -7.02 -19.57 -1.28
C LEU A 141 -5.52 -19.85 -1.28
N ALA A 142 -5.09 -20.91 -0.61
CA ALA A 142 -3.69 -21.33 -0.57
C ALA A 142 -3.18 -21.73 -1.97
N GLY A 143 -3.99 -22.40 -2.77
CA GLY A 143 -3.67 -22.73 -4.17
C GLY A 143 -3.43 -21.48 -5.02
N TYR A 144 -4.31 -20.48 -4.93
CA TYR A 144 -4.12 -19.20 -5.65
C TYR A 144 -2.91 -18.41 -5.13
N ALA A 145 -2.70 -18.37 -3.80
CA ALA A 145 -1.56 -17.69 -3.21
C ALA A 145 -0.23 -18.31 -3.64
N ALA A 146 -0.16 -19.64 -3.77
CA ALA A 146 1.02 -20.35 -4.28
C ALA A 146 1.35 -19.95 -5.72
N LEU A 147 0.34 -19.91 -6.61
CA LEU A 147 0.52 -19.48 -8.00
C LEU A 147 1.07 -18.04 -8.09
N VAL A 148 0.49 -17.11 -7.33
CA VAL A 148 0.94 -15.71 -7.33
C VAL A 148 2.36 -15.58 -6.77
N LYS A 149 2.66 -16.30 -5.68
CA LYS A 149 4.01 -16.32 -5.08
C LYS A 149 5.04 -16.84 -6.07
N ASP A 150 4.74 -17.91 -6.79
CA ASP A 150 5.68 -18.54 -7.71
C ASP A 150 5.97 -17.65 -8.93
N ILE A 151 4.96 -16.94 -9.45
CA ILE A 151 5.14 -15.93 -10.51
C ILE A 151 6.10 -14.83 -10.03
N TRP A 152 5.84 -14.26 -8.84
CA TRP A 152 6.68 -13.21 -8.28
C TRP A 152 8.11 -13.67 -7.97
N TRP A 153 8.27 -14.88 -7.46
CA TRP A 153 9.57 -15.46 -7.13
C TRP A 153 10.40 -15.69 -8.40
N SER A 154 9.76 -16.14 -9.48
CA SER A 154 10.42 -16.34 -10.78
C SER A 154 10.96 -15.03 -11.35
N GLU A 155 10.22 -13.94 -11.23
CA GLU A 155 10.65 -12.63 -11.73
C GLU A 155 11.75 -12.01 -10.85
N TYR A 156 11.67 -12.19 -9.52
CA TYR A 156 12.75 -11.77 -8.62
C TYR A 156 14.06 -12.50 -8.92
N GLN A 157 14.01 -13.83 -9.10
CA GLN A 157 15.18 -14.62 -9.49
C GLN A 157 15.77 -14.15 -10.83
N ARG A 158 14.91 -13.73 -11.76
CA ARG A 158 15.32 -13.18 -13.06
C ARG A 158 16.08 -11.86 -12.91
N PHE A 159 15.68 -10.99 -11.99
CA PHE A 159 16.43 -9.76 -11.70
C PHE A 159 17.73 -10.05 -10.95
N ASP A 160 17.71 -10.89 -9.92
CA ASP A 160 18.92 -11.28 -9.17
C ASP A 160 19.97 -11.96 -10.06
N ALA A 161 19.53 -12.81 -11.00
CA ALA A 161 20.41 -13.42 -12.00
C ALA A 161 21.02 -12.41 -12.98
N GLN A 162 20.29 -11.34 -13.33
CA GLN A 162 20.80 -10.25 -14.18
C GLN A 162 21.77 -9.33 -13.41
N THR A 163 21.47 -9.01 -12.16
CA THR A 163 22.35 -8.23 -11.28
C THR A 163 23.66 -8.99 -10.99
N LYS A 164 23.59 -10.30 -10.73
CA LYS A 164 24.77 -11.15 -10.53
C LYS A 164 25.61 -11.34 -11.81
N ARG A 165 24.99 -11.32 -12.99
CA ARG A 165 25.70 -11.38 -14.29
C ARG A 165 26.27 -10.03 -14.74
N GLY A 166 25.61 -8.92 -14.41
CA GLY A 166 26.08 -7.56 -14.69
C GLY A 166 27.11 -7.03 -13.69
N GLY A 167 27.17 -7.60 -12.49
CA GLY A 167 28.14 -7.28 -11.43
C GLY A 167 29.35 -8.22 -11.36
N ALA A 168 29.42 -9.25 -12.20
CA ALA A 168 30.63 -10.07 -12.29
C ALA A 168 31.72 -9.21 -12.96
N PRO A 169 32.87 -8.96 -12.31
CA PRO A 169 33.99 -8.32 -12.98
C PRO A 169 34.29 -9.14 -14.23
N ALA A 170 34.29 -8.48 -15.39
CA ALA A 170 34.70 -9.11 -16.64
C ALA A 170 35.95 -9.93 -16.34
N PRO A 171 35.97 -11.25 -16.61
CA PRO A 171 37.21 -12.00 -16.45
C PRO A 171 38.21 -11.24 -17.28
N THR A 172 39.23 -10.71 -16.62
CA THR A 172 40.37 -10.07 -17.27
C THR A 172 40.96 -11.19 -18.11
N ARG A 173 40.47 -11.29 -19.34
CA ARG A 173 40.93 -12.22 -20.34
C ARG A 173 42.32 -11.72 -20.61
N GLY A 174 43.29 -12.33 -19.93
CA GLY A 174 44.70 -12.12 -20.17
C GLY A 174 44.88 -12.06 -21.68
N ALA A 175 45.47 -10.97 -22.13
CA ALA A 175 45.75 -10.73 -23.52
C ALA A 175 46.29 -12.02 -24.15
N PRO A 176 45.82 -12.43 -25.35
CA PRO A 176 46.51 -13.46 -26.09
C PRO A 176 47.87 -12.88 -26.47
N SER A 177 48.89 -13.13 -25.64
CA SER A 177 50.27 -12.87 -26.00
C SER A 177 50.53 -13.70 -27.25
N GLY A 178 50.67 -13.01 -28.38
CA GLY A 178 50.90 -13.58 -29.69
C GLY A 178 52.13 -14.48 -29.67
N GLY A 179 51.90 -15.78 -29.56
CA GLY A 179 52.88 -16.81 -29.90
C GLY A 179 52.86 -17.00 -31.40
N TYR A 180 53.68 -16.24 -32.12
CA TYR A 180 54.01 -16.56 -33.52
C TYR A 180 54.86 -17.83 -33.55
N THR A 181 54.23 -19.00 -33.49
CA THR A 181 54.88 -20.25 -33.90
C THR A 181 54.98 -20.27 -35.42
N ARG A 182 56.06 -19.69 -35.92
CA ARG A 182 56.53 -19.84 -37.30
C ARG A 182 56.99 -21.28 -37.50
N SER A 183 56.04 -22.17 -37.80
CA SER A 183 56.35 -23.52 -38.29
C SER A 183 56.87 -23.41 -39.72
N ARG A 184 58.19 -23.40 -39.83
CA ARG A 184 58.97 -23.54 -41.05
C ARG A 184 58.84 -24.99 -41.52
N ASN A 185 57.91 -25.27 -42.43
CA ASN A 185 57.97 -26.50 -43.21
C ASN A 185 58.81 -26.24 -44.47
N SER A 186 60.09 -26.58 -44.36
CA SER A 186 60.96 -26.89 -45.49
C SER A 186 60.52 -28.21 -46.12
N ALA A 187 60.58 -28.24 -47.46
CA ALA A 187 60.83 -29.35 -48.37
C ALA A 187 60.93 -30.76 -47.76
N TRP A 188 60.29 -31.76 -48.35
CA TRP A 188 60.76 -32.56 -49.50
C TRP A 188 59.57 -33.28 -50.14
#